data_AF-A0A2E5NPL1-F1
#
_entry.id   AF-A0A2E5NPL1-F1
#
_cell.length_a   1.000
_cell.length_b   1.000
_cell.length_c   1.000
_cell.angle_alpha   90.00
_cell.angle_beta   90.00
_cell.angle_gamma   90.00
#
_symmetry.space_group_name_H-M   'P 1'
#
loop_
_entity.id
_entity.type
_entity.pdbx_description
1 polymer ?
#
loop_
_entity_poly.entity_id
_entity_poly.type
_entity_poly.pdbx_seq_one_letter_code
_entity_poly.pdbx_strand_id
1 'polypeptide(L)'
;MTLFGGKSNRNFIEAYFIFHLKLRASHLNSRSYSEYQYFLYEKITKFRKIGWSFNKIAHWFNKGDFLTSRGKKFKGSHVHSIMQKKILLIKE
;
A
#
# COMPACT_ATOMS: atom_id res chain seq x y z
N MET A 1 -3.22 71.03 -34.00
CA MET A 1 -3.23 70.39 -32.67
C MET A 1 -4.02 69.08 -32.79
N THR A 2 -3.33 67.97 -33.06
CA THR A 2 -3.86 66.60 -32.89
C THR A 2 -2.65 65.72 -32.60
N LEU A 3 -2.65 65.11 -31.41
CA LEU A 3 -1.53 64.37 -30.84
C LEU A 3 -1.28 63.04 -31.58
N PHE A 4 -0.02 62.76 -31.89
CA PHE A 4 0.45 61.42 -32.22
C PHE A 4 0.43 60.54 -30.97
N GLY A 5 -0.63 59.73 -30.81
CA GLY A 5 -0.73 58.69 -29.79
C GLY A 5 -0.50 57.32 -30.39
N GLY A 6 0.77 56.92 -30.56
CA GLY A 6 1.12 55.54 -30.93
C GLY A 6 0.65 54.57 -29.85
N LYS A 7 -0.24 53.64 -30.20
CA LYS A 7 -0.69 52.60 -29.28
C LYS A 7 0.50 51.68 -28.95
N SER A 8 0.91 51.70 -27.68
CA SER A 8 1.90 50.77 -27.10
C SER A 8 1.47 49.32 -27.40
N ASN A 9 2.25 48.63 -28.23
CA ASN A 9 2.08 47.21 -28.45
C ASN A 9 2.66 46.49 -27.21
N ARG A 10 1.79 46.05 -26.31
CA ARG A 10 2.21 45.29 -25.13
C ARG A 10 2.70 43.93 -25.63
N ASN A 11 4.01 43.76 -25.66
CA ASN A 11 4.64 42.45 -25.90
C ASN A 11 4.18 41.50 -24.78
N PHE A 12 3.16 40.69 -25.06
CA PHE A 12 2.80 39.59 -24.18
C PHE A 12 3.91 38.55 -24.29
N ILE A 13 4.74 38.46 -23.24
CA ILE A 13 5.77 37.43 -23.15
C ILE A 13 5.08 36.17 -22.62
N GLU A 14 4.86 35.19 -23.49
CA GLU A 14 4.37 33.88 -23.11
C GLU A 14 5.57 33.00 -22.71
N ALA A 15 5.78 32.88 -21.41
CA ALA A 15 6.82 32.02 -20.85
C ALA A 15 6.25 30.63 -20.56
N TYR A 16 6.83 29.60 -21.18
CA TYR A 16 6.47 28.21 -20.92
C TYR A 16 7.58 27.53 -20.10
N PHE A 17 7.19 26.91 -18.99
CA PHE A 17 8.05 25.99 -18.25
C PHE A 17 7.72 24.57 -18.68
N ILE A 18 8.63 23.95 -19.44
CA ILE A 18 8.53 22.56 -19.85
C ILE A 18 9.62 21.78 -19.12
N PHE A 19 9.22 20.82 -18.30
CA PHE A 19 10.15 19.90 -17.67
C PHE A 19 9.59 18.48 -17.66
N HIS A 20 10.51 17.52 -17.78
CA HIS A 20 10.21 16.10 -17.65
C HIS A 20 10.42 15.67 -16.20
N LEU A 21 9.33 15.44 -15.48
CA LEU A 21 9.36 14.97 -14.11
C LEU A 21 9.32 13.44 -14.05
N LYS A 22 10.32 12.82 -13.40
CA LYS A 22 10.31 11.38 -13.08
C LYS A 22 10.16 11.21 -11.57
N LEU A 23 8.98 10.79 -11.14
CA LEU A 23 8.70 10.49 -9.73
C LEU A 23 8.84 8.98 -9.47
N ARG A 24 9.49 8.63 -8.36
CA ARG A 24 9.42 7.28 -7.77
C ARG A 24 8.78 7.40 -6.40
N ALA A 25 7.55 6.91 -6.27
CA ALA A 25 6.88 6.81 -4.99
C ALA A 25 6.70 5.33 -4.65
N SER A 26 7.29 4.88 -3.55
CA SER A 26 7.20 3.48 -3.08
C SER A 26 5.79 3.12 -2.59
N HIS A 27 5.02 4.12 -2.18
CA HIS A 27 3.66 4.02 -1.65
C HIS A 27 2.59 3.90 -2.75
N LEU A 28 2.88 4.31 -3.99
CA LEU A 28 1.97 4.10 -5.14
C LEU A 28 1.93 2.63 -5.59
N ASN A 29 2.85 1.81 -5.09
CA ASN A 29 2.87 0.38 -5.33
C ASN A 29 2.11 -0.34 -4.20
N SER A 30 0.84 0.05 -4.01
CA SER A 30 -0.04 -0.59 -3.02
C SER A 30 -0.24 -2.04 -3.43
N ARG A 31 0.41 -2.95 -2.69
CA ARG A 31 0.27 -4.38 -2.96
C ARG A 31 -1.13 -4.79 -2.55
N SER A 32 -1.96 -5.12 -3.55
CA SER A 32 -3.22 -5.80 -3.32
C SER A 32 -2.95 -7.09 -2.52
N TYR A 33 -3.76 -7.29 -1.48
CA TYR A 33 -3.69 -8.51 -0.68
C TYR A 33 -4.19 -9.65 -1.57
N SER A 34 -3.37 -10.69 -1.78
CA SER A 34 -3.83 -11.83 -2.58
C SER A 34 -4.97 -12.58 -1.87
N GLU A 35 -5.77 -13.33 -2.62
CA GLU A 35 -6.87 -14.12 -2.07
C GLU A 35 -6.41 -15.09 -0.97
N TYR A 36 -5.27 -15.75 -1.19
CA TYR A 36 -4.66 -16.61 -0.18
C TYR A 36 -4.24 -15.85 1.08
N GLN A 37 -3.67 -14.65 0.92
CA GLN A 37 -3.32 -13.81 2.05
C GLN A 37 -4.58 -13.42 2.84
N TYR A 38 -5.67 -13.09 2.15
CA TYR A 38 -6.95 -12.75 2.78
C TYR A 38 -7.52 -13.94 3.56
N PHE A 39 -7.51 -15.13 2.98
CA PHE A 39 -7.89 -16.39 3.65
C PHE A 39 -7.10 -16.59 4.96
N LEU A 40 -5.78 -16.43 4.91
CA LEU A 40 -4.92 -16.56 6.09
C LEU A 40 -5.30 -15.54 7.16
N TYR A 41 -5.49 -14.27 6.76
CA TYR A 41 -5.87 -13.20 7.67
C TYR A 41 -7.22 -13.47 8.35
N GLU A 42 -8.25 -13.87 7.61
CA GLU A 42 -9.57 -14.16 8.17
C GLU A 42 -9.53 -15.31 9.16
N LYS A 43 -8.82 -16.40 8.83
CA LYS A 43 -8.65 -17.54 9.73
C LYS A 43 -7.90 -17.15 11.00
N ILE A 44 -6.81 -16.40 10.89
CA ILE A 44 -6.06 -15.88 12.05
C ILE A 44 -6.98 -15.03 12.93
N THR A 45 -7.76 -14.15 12.33
CA THR A 45 -8.69 -13.26 13.04
C THR A 45 -9.75 -14.05 13.80
N LYS A 46 -10.33 -15.09 13.18
CA LYS A 46 -11.28 -16.00 13.83
C LYS A 46 -10.64 -16.69 15.05
N PHE A 47 -9.44 -17.24 14.91
CA PHE A 47 -8.74 -17.88 16.05
C PHE A 47 -8.38 -16.89 17.16
N ARG A 48 -8.01 -15.65 16.81
CA ARG A 48 -7.73 -14.60 17.81
C ARG A 48 -8.96 -14.18 18.59
N LYS A 49 -10.14 -14.10 17.95
CA LYS A 49 -11.42 -13.84 18.64
C LYS A 49 -11.77 -14.94 19.66
N ILE A 50 -11.38 -16.18 19.39
CA ILE A 50 -11.56 -17.33 20.30
C ILE A 50 -10.47 -17.37 21.40
N GLY A 51 -9.50 -16.45 21.38
CA GLY A 51 -8.47 -16.33 22.41
C GLY A 51 -7.21 -17.17 22.18
N TRP A 52 -7.01 -17.73 20.99
CA TRP A 52 -5.80 -18.52 20.71
C TRP A 52 -4.55 -17.64 20.63
N SER A 53 -3.42 -18.13 21.16
CA SER A 53 -2.12 -17.46 21.04
C SER A 53 -1.54 -17.61 19.62
N PHE A 54 -0.66 -16.68 19.22
CA PHE A 54 -0.05 -16.70 17.89
C PHE A 54 0.75 -17.99 17.61
N ASN A 55 1.42 -18.53 18.62
CA ASN A 55 2.16 -19.79 18.50
C ASN A 55 1.23 -20.99 18.27
N LYS A 56 0.09 -21.03 18.99
CA LYS A 56 -0.92 -22.07 18.80
C LYS A 56 -1.51 -22.03 17.39
N ILE A 57 -1.79 -20.83 16.88
CA ILE A 57 -2.29 -20.62 15.52
C ILE A 57 -1.24 -21.07 14.48
N ALA A 58 0.03 -20.69 14.66
CA ALA A 58 1.11 -21.12 13.77
C ALA A 58 1.25 -22.66 13.72
N HIS A 59 1.15 -23.33 14.87
CA HIS A 59 1.16 -24.80 14.91
C HIS A 59 -0.04 -25.42 14.18
N TRP A 60 -1.24 -24.85 14.31
CA TRP A 60 -2.41 -25.34 13.58
C TRP A 60 -2.23 -25.23 12.06
N PHE A 61 -1.73 -24.09 11.57
CA PHE A 61 -1.43 -23.93 10.14
C PHE A 61 -0.38 -24.94 9.66
N ASN A 62 0.69 -25.13 10.43
CA ASN A 62 1.73 -26.10 10.07
C ASN A 62 1.22 -27.55 10.10
N LYS A 63 0.26 -27.88 10.96
CA LYS A 63 -0.38 -29.22 10.97
C LYS A 63 -1.28 -29.47 9.77
N GLY A 64 -1.87 -28.41 9.21
CA GLY A 64 -2.68 -28.49 7.98
C GLY A 64 -1.87 -28.26 6.70
N ASP A 65 -0.53 -28.38 6.76
CA ASP A 65 0.40 -28.15 5.63
C ASP A 65 0.24 -26.79 4.92
N PHE A 66 -0.29 -25.79 5.61
CA PHE A 66 -0.36 -24.43 5.09
C PHE A 66 1.02 -23.77 5.16
N LEU A 67 1.40 -23.10 4.07
CA LEU A 67 2.63 -22.32 3.99
C LEU A 67 2.34 -20.83 4.04
N THR A 68 3.30 -20.04 4.51
CA THR A 68 3.23 -18.59 4.35
C THR A 68 3.16 -18.22 2.86
N SER A 69 2.70 -17.00 2.54
CA SER A 69 2.72 -16.47 1.15
C SER A 69 4.07 -16.56 0.43
N ARG A 70 5.17 -16.80 1.17
CA ARG A 70 6.53 -16.96 0.66
C ARG A 70 7.03 -18.42 0.70
N GLY A 71 6.13 -19.39 0.90
CA GLY A 71 6.45 -20.82 0.91
C GLY A 71 7.19 -21.33 2.15
N LYS A 72 7.17 -20.59 3.27
CA LYS A 72 7.84 -21.00 4.52
C LYS A 72 6.85 -21.49 5.57
N LYS A 73 7.29 -22.39 6.47
CA LYS A 73 6.50 -22.81 7.65
C LYS A 73 6.15 -21.61 8.55
N PHE A 74 5.01 -21.70 9.22
CA PHE A 74 4.54 -20.67 10.13
C PHE A 74 5.33 -20.63 11.44
N LYS A 75 5.62 -19.41 11.87
CA LYS A 75 6.08 -19.06 13.22
C LYS A 75 5.08 -18.07 13.83
N GLY A 76 5.04 -17.93 15.15
CA GLY A 76 4.15 -16.96 15.80
C GLY A 76 4.34 -15.52 15.29
N SER A 77 5.58 -15.14 14.96
CA SER A 77 5.91 -13.85 14.35
C SER A 77 5.23 -13.65 12.99
N HIS A 78 5.14 -14.69 12.16
CA HIS A 78 4.47 -14.62 10.86
C HIS A 78 2.98 -14.33 11.02
N VAL A 79 2.32 -15.00 11.98
CA VAL A 79 0.90 -14.80 12.29
C VAL A 79 0.65 -13.36 12.74
N HIS A 80 1.49 -12.84 13.64
CA HIS A 80 1.42 -11.45 14.09
C HIS A 80 1.59 -10.45 12.93
N SER A 81 2.59 -10.65 12.06
CA SER A 81 2.83 -9.77 10.92
C SER A 81 1.68 -9.77 9.90
N ILE A 82 1.02 -10.91 9.66
CA ILE A 82 -0.13 -11.00 8.74
C ILE A 82 -1.29 -10.15 9.27
N MET A 83 -1.58 -10.24 10.57
CA MET A 83 -2.63 -9.46 11.22
C MET A 83 -2.35 -7.95 11.14
N GLN A 84 -1.13 -7.52 11.46
CA GLN A 84 -0.75 -6.09 11.45
C GLN A 84 -0.77 -5.47 10.04
N LYS A 85 -0.36 -6.23 9.01
CA LYS A 85 -0.35 -5.72 7.63
C LYS A 85 -1.73 -5.32 7.14
N LYS A 86 -2.79 -6.05 7.51
CA LYS A 86 -4.14 -5.69 7.08
C LYS A 86 -4.66 -4.46 7.83
N ILE A 87 -4.30 -4.29 9.10
CA ILE A 87 -4.66 -3.09 9.87
C ILE A 87 -4.06 -1.82 9.24
N LEU A 88 -2.82 -1.89 8.75
CA LEU A 88 -2.18 -0.77 8.05
C LEU A 88 -2.89 -0.45 6.72
N LEU A 89 -3.26 -1.46 5.95
CA LEU A 89 -3.97 -1.29 4.66
C LEU A 89 -5.41 -0.75 4.77
N ILE A 90 -6.02 -0.75 5.96
CA ILE A 90 -7.38 -0.21 6.17
C ILE A 90 -7.32 1.26 6.65
N LYS A 91 -6.15 1.73 7.11
CA LYS A 91 -5.98 3.08 7.66
C LYS A 91 -5.52 4.12 6.62
N GLU A 92 -5.17 3.69 5.41
CA GLU A 92 -4.87 4.54 4.25
C GLU A 92 -6.11 4.69 3.38
#